data_AF-A0A9P7XT36-F1
#
_entry.id   AF-A0A9P7XT36-F1
#
_cell.length_a   1.000
_cell.length_b   1.000
_cell.length_c   1.000
_cell.angle_alpha   90.00
_cell.angle_beta   90.00
_cell.angle_gamma   90.00
#
_symmetry.space_group_name_H-M   'P 1'
#
loop_
_entity.id
_entity.type
_entity.pdbx_description
1 polymer ?
#
loop_
_entity_poly.entity_id
_entity_poly.type
_entity_poly.pdbx_seq_one_letter_code
_entity_poly.pdbx_strand_id
1 'polypeptide(L)'
;MESRHGRKKEQAESPEALKTREEKETVLVREYLALKDTLKEIVTFVESNKRDNDALKVTTALLRKSPDYYTIWNVRRTILKEGFLDNADDETANKIYTGELEFVQENLKLNPKSYWMWNHRRWCLESMSQPRWDKELAMVGKFLEMDARNFHGWDYRRYIIRQLDLKDKEAKDKVLERAQSEFDFTITKIHQNFSNYSAWHNRSTLLGKLAEDMSTEEREAIVDNEFDLVKNAIYTDPEDQSAWLYELWLIGREERSISILGAHVISFHPLEIVVAFDETVKMRNPFTVSTRVDHVAIPLEGEWKATGSDSALGSVWIFQQAPGAVYGPTVEIVIFSDDVCAVRAGSKLPAAVCYELETLNQNLDEISGRLGRLVIGQNLMYDVTKRIGPITGPDGTLETQAVHPKHRVTSLTESGSLDDRIALLEREISAVRELVELEPDCKCKIPFRLQCVNELVVILHACGKC
;
A
#
# COMPACT_ATOMS: atom_id res chain seq x y z
N MET A 1 1.41 33.82 11.03
CA MET A 1 2.38 32.71 10.99
C MET A 1 2.82 32.51 9.55
N GLU A 2 4.07 32.80 9.23
CA GLU A 2 4.62 32.54 7.89
C GLU A 2 4.63 31.04 7.58
N SER A 3 4.32 30.71 6.32
CA SER A 3 4.52 29.39 5.72
C SER A 3 5.88 28.81 6.14
N ARG A 4 5.88 27.62 6.75
CA ARG A 4 7.12 26.88 7.07
C ARG A 4 7.86 26.40 5.81
N HIS A 5 7.28 26.60 4.63
CA HIS A 5 7.85 26.19 3.34
C HIS A 5 8.33 27.41 2.54
N GLY A 6 9.51 27.27 1.91
CA GLY A 6 10.04 28.28 0.99
C GLY A 6 10.69 29.50 1.64
N ARG A 7 11.15 29.41 2.89
CA ARG A 7 11.94 30.49 3.52
C ARG A 7 13.17 30.80 2.67
N LYS A 8 13.22 32.01 2.10
CA LYS A 8 14.37 32.47 1.33
C LYS A 8 15.60 32.46 2.23
N LYS A 9 16.73 31.97 1.70
CA LYS A 9 18.00 31.98 2.42
C LYS A 9 18.45 33.44 2.57
N GLU A 10 18.42 33.96 3.79
CA GLU A 10 18.81 35.34 4.10
C GLU A 10 20.33 35.52 3.91
N GLN A 11 20.73 36.54 3.14
CA GLN A 11 22.11 37.04 3.12
C GLN A 11 22.35 37.92 4.34
N ALA A 12 23.61 38.16 4.73
CA ALA A 12 23.95 39.01 5.86
C ALA A 12 23.28 40.40 5.74
N GLU A 13 22.31 40.66 6.62
CA GLU A 13 21.36 41.78 6.52
C GLU A 13 21.97 43.10 7.01
N SER A 14 21.61 44.22 6.36
CA SER A 14 22.01 45.56 6.79
C SER A 14 21.35 45.95 8.14
N PRO A 15 21.89 46.92 8.89
CA PRO A 15 21.29 47.39 10.16
C PRO A 15 19.83 47.84 10.02
N GLU A 16 19.44 48.36 8.86
CA GLU A 16 18.08 48.80 8.56
C GLU A 16 17.12 47.62 8.29
N ALA A 17 17.63 46.55 7.70
CA ALA A 17 16.88 45.30 7.51
C ALA A 17 16.67 44.57 8.85
N LEU A 18 17.67 44.58 9.74
CA LEU A 18 17.52 44.05 11.11
C LEU A 18 16.45 44.81 11.90
N LYS A 19 16.42 46.14 11.84
CA LYS A 19 15.39 46.94 12.51
C LYS A 19 13.99 46.67 11.92
N THR A 20 13.86 46.57 10.60
CA THR A 20 12.60 46.21 9.93
C THR A 20 12.12 44.82 10.35
N ARG A 21 13.05 43.88 10.54
CA ARG A 21 12.76 42.53 11.03
C ARG A 21 12.34 42.53 12.49
N GLU A 22 13.02 43.25 13.37
CA GLU A 22 12.62 43.41 14.77
C GLU A 22 11.21 44.01 14.88
N GLU A 23 10.88 44.99 14.03
CA GLU A 23 9.52 45.56 13.94
C GLU A 23 8.50 44.51 13.50
N LYS A 24 8.81 43.70 12.46
CA LYS A 24 7.96 42.59 12.02
C LYS A 24 7.80 41.50 13.07
N GLU A 25 8.89 41.09 13.73
CA GLU A 25 8.89 40.10 14.80
C GLU A 25 8.11 40.61 16.01
N THR A 26 8.22 41.89 16.36
CA THR A 26 7.43 42.50 17.43
C THR A 26 5.93 42.47 17.13
N VAL A 27 5.54 42.72 15.87
CA VAL A 27 4.15 42.56 15.41
C VAL A 27 3.71 41.11 15.54
N LEU A 28 4.51 40.14 15.07
CA LEU A 28 4.21 38.72 15.17
C LEU A 28 4.10 38.23 16.62
N VAL A 29 4.97 38.69 17.51
CA VAL A 29 4.92 38.39 18.95
C VAL A 29 3.65 38.96 19.57
N ARG A 30 3.28 40.20 19.22
CA ARG A 30 2.02 40.81 19.68
C ARG A 30 0.81 40.03 19.18
N GLU A 31 0.81 39.61 17.92
CA GLU A 31 -0.25 38.76 17.36
C GLU A 31 -0.33 37.40 18.05
N TYR A 32 0.81 36.78 18.37
CA TYR A 32 0.89 35.53 19.09
C TYR A 32 0.39 35.67 20.54
N LEU A 33 0.76 36.73 21.24
CA LEU A 33 0.28 37.00 22.61
C LEU A 33 -1.22 37.24 22.62
N ALA A 34 -1.74 38.03 21.67
CA ALA A 34 -3.18 38.21 21.50
C ALA A 34 -3.88 36.87 21.24
N LEU A 35 -3.32 36.01 20.38
CA LEU A 35 -3.85 34.67 20.12
C LEU A 35 -3.86 33.80 21.39
N LYS A 36 -2.81 33.88 22.22
CA LYS A 36 -2.70 33.16 23.48
C LYS A 36 -3.73 33.61 24.51
N ASP A 37 -4.01 34.90 24.59
CA ASP A 37 -5.05 35.41 25.47
C ASP A 37 -6.45 35.01 24.98
N THR A 38 -6.70 35.03 23.67
CA THR A 38 -7.95 34.52 23.10
C THR A 38 -8.10 32.99 23.24
N LEU A 39 -7.00 32.22 23.31
CA LEU A 39 -7.07 30.79 23.67
C LEU A 39 -7.54 30.57 25.11
N LYS A 40 -7.16 31.44 26.05
CA LYS A 40 -7.70 31.39 27.42
C LYS A 40 -9.20 31.65 27.41
N GLU A 41 -9.68 32.58 26.60
CA GLU A 41 -11.12 32.82 26.42
C GLU A 41 -11.83 31.55 25.96
N ILE A 42 -11.29 30.83 24.96
CA ILE A 42 -11.83 29.53 24.53
C ILE A 42 -11.89 28.52 25.69
N VAL A 43 -10.83 28.40 26.48
CA VAL A 43 -10.81 27.48 27.63
C VAL A 43 -11.91 27.86 28.62
N THR A 44 -12.07 29.15 28.91
CA THR A 44 -13.16 29.66 29.75
C THR A 44 -14.54 29.41 29.14
N PHE A 45 -14.72 29.52 27.82
CA PHE A 45 -15.99 29.17 27.15
C PHE A 45 -16.34 27.69 27.32
N VAL A 46 -15.34 26.81 27.16
CA VAL A 46 -15.50 25.36 27.36
C VAL A 46 -15.85 25.05 28.82
N GLU A 47 -15.15 25.66 29.78
CA GLU A 47 -15.40 25.47 31.22
C GLU A 47 -16.74 26.05 31.68
N SER A 48 -17.21 27.14 31.06
CA SER A 48 -18.49 27.80 31.39
C SER A 48 -19.70 27.19 30.69
N ASN A 49 -19.52 26.11 29.92
CA ASN A 49 -20.60 25.42 29.19
C ASN A 49 -21.35 26.34 28.19
N LYS A 50 -20.74 27.47 27.79
CA LYS A 50 -21.36 28.51 26.95
C LYS A 50 -21.16 28.19 25.47
N ARG A 51 -22.25 27.79 24.80
CA ARG A 51 -22.26 27.32 23.39
C ARG A 51 -23.22 28.14 22.56
N ASP A 52 -22.89 29.41 22.38
CA ASP A 52 -23.74 30.38 21.70
C ASP A 52 -23.02 31.05 20.52
N ASN A 53 -23.69 32.03 19.93
CA ASN A 53 -23.17 32.79 18.79
C ASN A 53 -21.88 33.54 19.10
N ASP A 54 -21.67 33.96 20.35
CA ASP A 54 -20.46 34.70 20.72
C ASP A 54 -19.26 33.75 20.79
N ALA A 55 -19.44 32.54 21.34
CA ALA A 55 -18.42 31.49 21.29
C ALA A 55 -18.05 31.13 19.83
N LEU A 56 -19.05 31.06 18.94
CA LEU A 56 -18.81 30.79 17.51
C LEU A 56 -18.03 31.93 16.83
N LYS A 57 -18.35 33.20 17.12
CA LYS A 57 -17.60 34.36 16.60
C LYS A 57 -16.14 34.36 17.06
N VAL A 58 -15.88 34.00 18.31
CA VAL A 58 -14.51 33.91 18.86
C VAL A 58 -13.71 32.83 18.10
N THR A 59 -14.28 31.63 17.93
CA THR A 59 -13.61 30.57 17.14
C THR A 59 -13.38 30.99 15.68
N THR A 60 -14.33 31.70 15.05
CA THR A 60 -14.16 32.26 13.69
C THR A 60 -12.99 33.24 13.62
N ALA A 61 -12.91 34.20 14.54
CA ALA A 61 -11.83 35.19 14.58
C ALA A 61 -10.45 34.54 14.74
N LEU A 62 -10.39 33.51 15.58
CA LEU A 62 -9.18 32.73 15.81
C LEU A 62 -8.74 31.91 14.60
N LEU A 63 -9.66 31.19 13.97
CA LEU A 63 -9.36 30.32 12.82
C LEU A 63 -8.95 31.13 11.58
N ARG A 64 -9.48 32.34 11.41
CA ARG A 64 -9.00 33.28 10.37
C ARG A 64 -7.53 33.67 10.56
N LYS A 65 -7.04 33.70 11.80
CA LYS A 65 -5.63 33.99 12.12
C LYS A 65 -4.74 32.75 12.11
N SER A 66 -5.27 31.62 12.59
CA SER A 66 -4.53 30.37 12.75
C SER A 66 -5.40 29.16 12.37
N PRO A 67 -5.57 28.88 11.07
CA PRO A 67 -6.49 27.85 10.60
C PRO A 67 -5.97 26.42 10.86
N ASP A 68 -4.70 26.25 11.22
CA ASP A 68 -4.13 24.93 11.55
C ASP A 68 -4.19 24.59 13.05
N TYR A 69 -4.81 25.43 13.87
CA TYR A 69 -4.95 25.16 15.30
C TYR A 69 -6.11 24.19 15.56
N TYR A 70 -5.77 22.91 15.72
CA TYR A 70 -6.75 21.82 15.84
C TYR A 70 -7.73 21.94 17.01
N THR A 71 -7.29 22.39 18.19
CA THR A 71 -8.16 22.51 19.37
C THR A 71 -9.32 23.46 19.10
N ILE A 72 -9.10 24.52 18.31
CA ILE A 72 -10.13 25.51 17.99
C ILE A 72 -11.20 24.89 17.10
N TRP A 73 -10.81 24.02 16.14
CA TRP A 73 -11.76 23.24 15.34
C TRP A 73 -12.59 22.27 16.17
N ASN A 74 -11.99 21.63 17.18
CA ASN A 74 -12.71 20.73 18.07
C ASN A 74 -13.74 21.49 18.91
N VAL A 75 -13.32 22.61 19.53
CA VAL A 75 -14.23 23.48 20.29
C VAL A 75 -15.35 24.02 19.39
N ARG A 76 -15.03 24.43 18.16
CA ARG A 76 -16.03 24.89 17.19
C ARG A 76 -17.06 23.80 16.87
N ARG A 77 -16.65 22.54 16.70
CA ARG A 77 -17.59 21.42 16.52
C ARG A 77 -18.49 21.20 17.73
N THR A 78 -17.94 21.27 18.94
CA THR A 78 -18.72 21.19 20.18
C THR A 78 -19.76 22.30 20.26
N ILE A 79 -19.36 23.55 19.97
CA ILE A 79 -20.28 24.70 19.94
C ILE A 79 -21.38 24.48 18.89
N LEU A 80 -21.02 24.12 17.66
CA LEU A 80 -21.98 23.86 16.58
C LEU A 80 -22.95 22.75 16.96
N LYS A 81 -22.43 21.62 17.44
CA LYS A 81 -23.22 20.44 17.79
C LYS A 81 -24.21 20.73 18.91
N GLU A 82 -23.69 21.05 20.09
CA GLU A 82 -24.47 21.14 21.32
C GLU A 82 -25.22 22.48 21.43
N GLY A 83 -24.74 23.54 20.75
CA GLY A 83 -25.36 24.87 20.78
C GLY A 83 -26.38 25.12 19.68
N PHE A 84 -26.25 24.47 18.51
CA PHE A 84 -27.04 24.81 17.33
C PHE A 84 -27.66 23.61 16.60
N LEU A 85 -27.06 22.42 16.64
CA LEU A 85 -27.49 21.29 15.82
C LEU A 85 -28.33 20.26 16.58
N ASP A 86 -28.06 20.00 17.86
CA ASP A 86 -28.73 18.93 18.63
C ASP A 86 -30.27 19.08 18.69
N ASN A 87 -30.79 20.31 18.57
CA ASN A 87 -32.22 20.61 18.58
C ASN A 87 -32.72 21.25 17.28
N ALA A 88 -31.91 21.29 16.21
CA ALA A 88 -32.31 21.87 14.94
C ALA A 88 -33.14 20.89 14.10
N ASP A 89 -34.15 21.42 13.41
CA ASP A 89 -34.77 20.69 12.29
C ASP A 89 -33.80 20.56 11.11
N ASP A 90 -34.12 19.67 10.17
CA ASP A 90 -33.30 19.39 9.00
C ASP A 90 -33.02 20.64 8.14
N GLU A 91 -33.98 21.56 8.01
CA GLU A 91 -33.79 22.77 7.20
C GLU A 91 -32.78 23.72 7.85
N THR A 92 -32.90 23.91 9.16
CA THR A 92 -32.02 24.74 9.98
C THR A 92 -30.62 24.14 10.06
N ALA A 93 -30.51 22.83 10.29
CA ALA A 93 -29.23 22.13 10.29
C ALA A 93 -28.53 22.26 8.93
N ASN A 94 -29.24 22.08 7.82
CA ASN A 94 -28.67 22.24 6.48
C ASN A 94 -28.19 23.67 6.21
N LYS A 95 -28.89 24.71 6.70
CA LYS A 95 -28.44 26.12 6.61
C LYS A 95 -27.15 26.35 7.40
N ILE A 96 -27.07 25.81 8.63
CA ILE A 96 -25.87 25.91 9.48
C ILE A 96 -24.68 25.25 8.79
N TYR A 97 -24.82 24.00 8.32
CA TYR A 97 -23.73 23.30 7.63
C TYR A 97 -23.33 24.00 6.33
N THR A 98 -24.27 24.54 5.56
CA THR A 98 -23.96 25.29 4.33
C THR A 98 -23.11 26.52 4.64
N GLY A 99 -23.48 27.31 5.65
CA GLY A 99 -22.68 28.46 6.09
C GLY A 99 -21.29 28.05 6.60
N GLU A 100 -21.19 26.91 7.29
CA GLU A 100 -19.90 26.38 7.76
C GLU A 100 -19.01 25.92 6.59
N LEU A 101 -19.59 25.27 5.58
CA LEU A 101 -18.87 24.88 4.36
C LEU A 101 -18.37 26.10 3.59
N GLU A 102 -19.13 27.20 3.54
CA GLU A 102 -18.69 28.47 2.95
C GLU A 102 -17.53 29.08 3.72
N PHE A 103 -17.64 29.15 5.06
CA PHE A 103 -16.55 29.60 5.93
C PHE A 103 -15.27 28.80 5.71
N VAL A 104 -15.33 27.47 5.67
CA VAL A 104 -14.17 26.62 5.42
C VAL A 104 -13.60 26.86 4.02
N GLN A 105 -14.45 27.02 3.00
CA GLN A 105 -14.01 27.27 1.63
C GLN A 105 -13.24 28.59 1.51
N GLU A 106 -13.69 29.67 2.17
CA GLU A 106 -12.98 30.95 2.19
C GLU A 106 -11.57 30.82 2.79
N ASN A 107 -11.43 30.07 3.89
CA ASN A 107 -10.14 29.88 4.54
C ASN A 107 -9.23 28.92 3.76
N LEU A 108 -9.77 27.90 3.08
CA LEU A 108 -9.00 27.02 2.20
C LEU A 108 -8.36 27.76 1.03
N LYS A 109 -8.97 28.84 0.51
CA LYS A 109 -8.33 29.69 -0.50
C LYS A 109 -7.01 30.31 -0.02
N LEU A 110 -6.90 30.57 1.27
CA LEU A 110 -5.71 31.16 1.89
C LEU A 110 -4.69 30.09 2.30
N ASN A 111 -5.17 28.95 2.81
CA ASN A 111 -4.31 27.83 3.22
C ASN A 111 -4.88 26.49 2.71
N PRO A 112 -4.66 26.15 1.43
CA PRO A 112 -5.27 24.97 0.80
C PRO A 112 -4.69 23.63 1.28
N LYS A 113 -3.65 23.65 2.12
CA LYS A 113 -2.93 22.47 2.63
C LYS A 113 -3.18 22.23 4.12
N SER A 114 -4.24 22.82 4.67
CA SER A 114 -4.63 22.59 6.06
C SER A 114 -5.38 21.27 6.23
N TYR A 115 -4.78 20.33 6.96
CA TYR A 115 -5.42 19.07 7.34
C TYR A 115 -6.77 19.28 8.04
N TRP A 116 -6.83 20.27 8.93
CA TRP A 116 -7.99 20.48 9.81
C TRP A 116 -9.18 21.07 9.08
N MET A 117 -8.95 21.93 8.09
CA MET A 117 -10.02 22.46 7.24
C MET A 117 -10.66 21.37 6.38
N TRP A 118 -9.86 20.55 5.70
CA TRP A 118 -10.38 19.41 4.94
C TRP A 118 -11.08 18.38 5.85
N ASN A 119 -10.57 18.16 7.07
CA ASN A 119 -11.23 17.29 8.04
C ASN A 119 -12.56 17.87 8.56
N HIS A 120 -12.62 19.17 8.86
CA HIS A 120 -13.86 19.80 9.32
C HIS A 120 -14.92 19.85 8.23
N ARG A 121 -14.50 20.05 6.97
CA ARG A 121 -15.38 19.97 5.81
C ARG A 121 -16.03 18.59 5.66
N ARG A 122 -15.26 17.51 5.83
CA ARG A 122 -15.80 16.13 5.87
C ARG A 122 -16.80 15.95 6.99
N TRP A 123 -16.46 16.37 8.20
CA TRP A 123 -17.36 16.30 9.35
C TRP A 123 -18.72 16.98 9.08
N CYS A 124 -18.72 18.14 8.43
CA CYS A 124 -19.97 18.82 8.04
C CYS A 124 -20.80 17.92 7.11
N LEU A 125 -20.22 17.43 6.02
CA LEU A 125 -20.92 16.64 5.01
C LEU A 125 -21.43 15.29 5.54
N GLU A 126 -20.67 14.63 6.40
CA GLU A 126 -21.05 13.37 7.05
C GLU A 126 -22.24 13.54 8.00
N SER A 127 -22.40 14.74 8.55
CA SER A 127 -23.46 15.05 9.50
C SER A 127 -24.70 15.65 8.83
N MET A 128 -24.61 16.03 7.55
CA MET A 128 -25.74 16.56 6.78
C MET A 128 -26.68 15.42 6.35
N SER A 129 -27.99 15.67 6.40
CA SER A 129 -28.99 14.74 5.86
C SER A 129 -28.97 14.69 4.33
N GLN A 130 -28.67 15.82 3.66
CA GLN A 130 -28.63 15.93 2.20
C GLN A 130 -27.38 16.67 1.69
N PRO A 131 -26.19 16.06 1.78
CA PRO A 131 -24.95 16.66 1.28
C PRO A 131 -24.97 16.84 -0.25
N ARG A 132 -24.48 18.00 -0.71
CA ARG A 132 -24.40 18.40 -2.13
C ARG A 132 -23.08 17.99 -2.76
N TRP A 133 -22.89 16.68 -2.96
CA TRP A 133 -21.64 16.10 -3.51
C TRP A 133 -21.23 16.67 -4.87
N ASP A 134 -22.20 17.06 -5.70
CA ASP A 134 -21.98 17.72 -7.00
C ASP A 134 -21.20 19.04 -6.84
N LYS A 135 -21.58 19.86 -5.85
CA LYS A 135 -20.90 21.11 -5.54
C LYS A 135 -19.49 20.87 -5.00
N GLU A 136 -19.32 19.82 -4.19
CA GLU A 136 -18.03 19.46 -3.61
C GLU A 136 -17.03 18.98 -4.67
N LEU A 137 -17.48 18.18 -5.65
CA LEU A 137 -16.65 17.76 -6.79
C LEU A 137 -16.22 18.96 -7.65
N ALA A 138 -17.13 19.89 -7.92
CA ALA A 138 -16.82 21.11 -8.67
C ALA A 138 -15.84 22.01 -7.90
N MET A 139 -16.03 22.14 -6.59
CA MET A 139 -15.16 22.94 -5.72
C MET A 139 -13.74 22.37 -5.67
N VAL A 140 -13.59 21.06 -5.40
CA VAL A 140 -12.26 20.44 -5.35
C VAL A 140 -11.57 20.44 -6.72
N GLY A 141 -12.35 20.35 -7.81
CA GLY A 141 -11.84 20.53 -9.18
C GLY A 141 -11.12 21.86 -9.35
N LYS A 142 -11.71 22.97 -8.87
CA LYS A 142 -11.08 24.31 -8.90
C LYS A 142 -9.81 24.38 -8.04
N PHE A 143 -9.78 23.75 -6.87
CA PHE A 143 -8.56 23.67 -6.06
C PHE A 143 -7.45 22.91 -6.78
N LEU A 144 -7.79 21.85 -7.53
CA LEU A 144 -6.85 21.09 -8.37
C LEU A 144 -6.50 21.79 -9.69
N GLU A 145 -7.18 22.86 -10.07
CA GLU A 145 -6.72 23.78 -11.13
C GLU A 145 -5.68 24.76 -10.58
N MET A 146 -5.85 25.23 -9.34
CA MET A 146 -4.90 26.13 -8.68
C MET A 146 -3.61 25.44 -8.26
N ASP A 147 -3.69 24.23 -7.69
CA ASP A 147 -2.54 23.40 -7.35
C ASP A 147 -2.85 21.95 -7.73
N ALA A 148 -2.45 21.56 -8.94
CA ALA A 148 -2.67 20.24 -9.50
C ALA A 148 -2.05 19.10 -8.68
N ARG A 149 -1.05 19.40 -7.84
CA ARG A 149 -0.34 18.45 -6.98
C ARG A 149 -0.79 18.51 -5.52
N ASN A 150 -1.87 19.22 -5.21
CA ASN A 150 -2.41 19.27 -3.86
C ASN A 150 -3.02 17.91 -3.47
N PHE A 151 -2.24 17.11 -2.74
CA PHE A 151 -2.67 15.78 -2.32
C PHE A 151 -3.92 15.81 -1.42
N HIS A 152 -4.14 16.88 -0.63
CA HIS A 152 -5.37 17.01 0.16
C HIS A 152 -6.60 17.16 -0.74
N GLY A 153 -6.48 17.90 -1.84
CA GLY A 153 -7.54 18.02 -2.84
C GLY A 153 -7.84 16.67 -3.50
N TRP A 154 -6.80 15.93 -3.88
CA TRP A 154 -6.96 14.58 -4.44
C TRP A 154 -7.57 13.58 -3.45
N ASP A 155 -7.12 13.59 -2.19
CA ASP A 155 -7.69 12.78 -1.12
C ASP A 155 -9.16 13.12 -0.87
N TYR A 156 -9.49 14.41 -0.86
CA TYR A 156 -10.86 14.87 -0.66
C TYR A 156 -11.76 14.49 -1.84
N ARG A 157 -11.25 14.57 -3.07
CA ARG A 157 -11.97 14.10 -4.27
C ARG A 157 -12.26 12.60 -4.17
N ARG A 158 -11.25 11.76 -3.89
CA ARG A 158 -11.43 10.31 -3.67
C ARG A 158 -12.43 10.01 -2.56
N TYR A 159 -12.40 10.79 -1.49
CA TYR A 159 -13.38 10.68 -0.41
C TYR A 159 -14.81 10.93 -0.92
N ILE A 160 -15.06 11.99 -1.69
CA ILE A 160 -16.39 12.27 -2.25
C ILE A 160 -16.87 11.11 -3.13
N ILE A 161 -16.00 10.62 -4.02
CA ILE A 161 -16.31 9.48 -4.90
C ILE A 161 -16.65 8.25 -4.08
N ARG A 162 -15.90 7.95 -3.02
CA ARG A 162 -16.21 6.85 -2.10
C ARG A 162 -17.57 7.02 -1.42
N GLN A 163 -17.94 8.22 -0.98
CA GLN A 163 -19.26 8.44 -0.36
C GLN A 163 -20.40 8.20 -1.34
N LEU A 164 -20.22 8.66 -2.59
CA LEU A 164 -21.18 8.39 -3.66
C LEU A 164 -21.26 6.90 -4.01
N ASP A 165 -20.12 6.20 -4.06
CA ASP A 165 -20.06 4.76 -4.35
C ASP A 165 -20.75 3.93 -3.25
N LEU A 166 -20.57 4.32 -1.99
CA LEU A 166 -21.27 3.68 -0.86
C LEU A 166 -22.79 3.89 -0.92
N LYS A 167 -23.24 5.07 -1.37
CA LYS A 167 -24.66 5.36 -1.57
C LYS A 167 -25.28 4.54 -2.71
N ASP A 168 -24.52 4.33 -3.78
CA ASP A 168 -24.94 3.60 -4.98
C ASP A 168 -24.41 2.16 -5.03
N LYS A 169 -24.11 1.55 -3.87
CA LYS A 169 -23.41 0.24 -3.78
C LYS A 169 -24.09 -0.87 -4.59
N GLU A 170 -25.41 -0.88 -4.63
CA GLU A 170 -26.19 -1.88 -5.37
C GLU A 170 -26.32 -1.55 -6.88
N ALA A 171 -26.05 -0.31 -7.28
CA ALA A 171 -26.12 0.16 -8.66
C ALA A 171 -24.73 0.12 -9.32
N LYS A 172 -24.25 -1.09 -9.60
CA LYS A 172 -22.90 -1.34 -10.16
C LYS A 172 -22.59 -0.48 -11.38
N ASP A 173 -23.53 -0.34 -12.31
CA ASP A 173 -23.33 0.46 -13.53
C ASP A 173 -23.00 1.93 -13.22
N LYS A 174 -23.66 2.54 -12.22
CA LYS A 174 -23.38 3.92 -11.79
C LYS A 174 -22.00 4.06 -11.14
N VAL A 175 -21.60 3.05 -10.37
CA VAL A 175 -20.28 3.00 -9.72
C VAL A 175 -19.18 2.86 -10.78
N LEU A 176 -19.43 2.07 -11.83
CA LEU A 176 -18.52 1.90 -12.94
C LEU A 176 -18.44 3.17 -13.81
N GLU A 177 -19.58 3.77 -14.17
CA GLU A 177 -19.65 5.05 -14.88
C GLU A 177 -18.87 6.16 -14.15
N ARG A 178 -19.01 6.22 -12.82
CA ARG A 178 -18.26 7.17 -12.00
C ARG A 178 -16.77 6.88 -11.99
N ALA A 179 -16.37 5.60 -11.92
CA ALA A 179 -14.96 5.22 -12.02
C ALA A 179 -14.38 5.63 -13.38
N GLN A 180 -15.15 5.47 -14.46
CA GLN A 180 -14.75 5.90 -15.81
C GLN A 180 -14.62 7.43 -15.87
N SER A 181 -15.60 8.17 -15.34
CA SER A 181 -15.53 9.64 -15.28
C SER A 181 -14.32 10.15 -14.49
N GLU A 182 -13.95 9.48 -13.38
CA GLU A 182 -12.73 9.80 -12.63
C GLU A 182 -11.47 9.45 -13.41
N PHE A 183 -11.48 8.37 -14.18
CA PHE A 183 -10.39 7.98 -15.06
C PHE A 183 -10.20 9.02 -16.18
N ASP A 184 -11.29 9.50 -16.78
CA ASP A 184 -11.29 10.58 -17.77
C ASP A 184 -10.85 11.93 -17.16
N PHE A 185 -11.15 12.15 -15.88
CA PHE A 185 -10.62 13.31 -15.16
C PHE A 185 -9.09 13.24 -15.00
N THR A 186 -8.52 12.05 -14.76
CA THR A 186 -7.06 11.90 -14.66
C THR A 186 -6.34 12.25 -15.96
N ILE A 187 -6.87 11.83 -17.12
CA ILE A 187 -6.25 12.15 -18.42
C ILE A 187 -6.26 13.66 -18.67
N THR A 188 -7.36 14.33 -18.31
CA THR A 188 -7.45 15.81 -18.39
C THR A 188 -6.36 16.46 -17.52
N LYS A 189 -6.12 15.94 -16.32
CA LYS A 189 -5.10 16.47 -15.40
C LYS A 189 -3.67 16.15 -15.82
N ILE A 190 -3.44 15.02 -16.47
CA ILE A 190 -2.14 14.66 -17.06
C ILE A 190 -1.83 15.57 -18.25
N HIS A 191 -2.78 15.81 -19.16
CA HIS A 191 -2.58 16.73 -20.29
C HIS A 191 -2.36 18.18 -19.85
N GLN A 192 -2.97 18.60 -18.74
CA GLN A 192 -2.69 19.93 -18.16
C GLN A 192 -1.26 20.03 -17.60
N ASN A 193 -0.75 18.95 -17.02
CA ASN A 193 0.59 18.89 -16.44
C ASN A 193 1.02 17.42 -16.27
N PHE A 194 1.90 16.94 -17.15
CA PHE A 194 2.38 15.55 -17.11
C PHE A 194 3.26 15.27 -15.87
N SER A 195 3.80 16.30 -15.21
CA SER A 195 4.47 16.18 -13.91
C SER A 195 3.51 15.99 -12.72
N ASN A 196 2.21 15.85 -12.98
CA ASN A 196 1.22 15.62 -11.94
C ASN A 196 1.18 14.15 -11.51
N TYR A 197 2.14 13.76 -10.66
CA TYR A 197 2.16 12.42 -10.07
C TYR A 197 0.85 12.01 -9.39
N SER A 198 0.10 12.96 -8.81
CA SER A 198 -1.19 12.64 -8.19
C SER A 198 -2.25 12.17 -9.20
N ALA A 199 -2.21 12.68 -10.43
CA ALA A 199 -3.10 12.21 -11.49
C ALA A 199 -2.72 10.79 -11.98
N TRP A 200 -1.43 10.55 -12.22
CA TRP A 200 -0.91 9.21 -12.57
C TRP A 200 -1.22 8.16 -11.49
N HIS A 201 -1.00 8.50 -10.22
CA HIS A 201 -1.33 7.63 -9.11
C HIS A 201 -2.83 7.36 -9.02
N ASN A 202 -3.67 8.37 -9.19
CA ASN A 202 -5.12 8.16 -9.18
C ASN A 202 -5.54 7.26 -10.35
N ARG A 203 -4.92 7.43 -11.53
CA ARG A 203 -5.16 6.63 -12.74
C ARG A 203 -4.85 5.15 -12.50
N SER A 204 -3.70 4.82 -11.91
CA SER A 204 -3.35 3.41 -11.61
C SER A 204 -4.34 2.74 -10.66
N THR A 205 -4.85 3.47 -9.66
CA THR A 205 -5.82 2.91 -8.72
C THR A 205 -7.20 2.64 -9.34
N LEU A 206 -7.57 3.40 -10.37
CA LEU A 206 -8.85 3.24 -11.07
C LEU A 206 -8.80 2.12 -12.12
N LEU A 207 -7.66 1.94 -12.77
CA LEU A 207 -7.48 0.97 -13.86
C LEU A 207 -7.80 -0.46 -13.40
N GLY A 208 -7.36 -0.84 -12.20
CA GLY A 208 -7.69 -2.15 -11.62
C GLY A 208 -9.19 -2.35 -11.36
N LYS A 209 -9.93 -1.29 -11.04
CA LYS A 209 -11.39 -1.34 -10.83
C LYS A 209 -12.14 -1.43 -12.16
N LEU A 210 -11.71 -0.67 -13.17
CA LEU A 210 -12.35 -0.63 -14.48
C LEU A 210 -12.20 -1.96 -15.23
N ALA A 211 -11.08 -2.64 -15.02
CA ALA A 211 -10.73 -3.81 -15.79
C ALA A 211 -11.30 -5.14 -15.22
N GLU A 212 -11.91 -5.13 -14.03
CA GLU A 212 -12.40 -6.33 -13.33
C GLU A 212 -13.30 -7.22 -14.21
N ASP A 213 -14.24 -6.61 -14.94
CA ASP A 213 -15.21 -7.30 -15.79
C ASP A 213 -14.86 -7.27 -17.31
N MET A 214 -13.68 -6.76 -17.67
CA MET A 214 -13.24 -6.67 -19.06
C MET A 214 -12.69 -8.00 -19.60
N SER A 215 -12.86 -8.24 -20.90
CA SER A 215 -12.19 -9.33 -21.62
C SER A 215 -10.68 -9.14 -21.69
N THR A 216 -9.94 -10.21 -22.02
CA THR A 216 -8.48 -10.14 -22.17
C THR A 216 -8.07 -9.16 -23.26
N GLU A 217 -8.76 -9.18 -24.40
CA GLU A 217 -8.48 -8.30 -25.54
C GLU A 217 -8.71 -6.83 -25.20
N GLU A 218 -9.76 -6.51 -24.44
CA GLU A 218 -10.01 -5.13 -24.02
C GLU A 218 -8.98 -4.65 -22.98
N ARG A 219 -8.49 -5.55 -22.11
CA ARG A 219 -7.43 -5.24 -21.14
C ARG A 219 -6.12 -4.95 -21.85
N GLU A 220 -5.74 -5.78 -22.82
CA GLU A 220 -4.55 -5.57 -23.66
C GLU A 220 -4.63 -4.22 -24.38
N ALA A 221 -5.79 -3.90 -24.98
CA ALA A 221 -5.99 -2.60 -25.63
C ALA A 221 -5.87 -1.40 -24.67
N ILE A 222 -6.37 -1.51 -23.43
CA ILE A 222 -6.15 -0.46 -22.42
C ILE A 222 -4.66 -0.32 -22.09
N VAL A 223 -3.98 -1.44 -21.87
CA VAL A 223 -2.55 -1.43 -21.53
C VAL A 223 -1.73 -0.79 -22.65
N ASP A 224 -2.01 -1.12 -23.91
CA ASP A 224 -1.36 -0.47 -25.07
C ASP A 224 -1.60 1.04 -25.09
N ASN A 225 -2.85 1.48 -24.86
CA ASN A 225 -3.17 2.91 -24.79
C ASN A 225 -2.45 3.61 -23.63
N GLU A 226 -2.28 2.96 -22.48
CA GLU A 226 -1.52 3.50 -21.34
C GLU A 226 -0.02 3.59 -21.64
N PHE A 227 0.54 2.60 -22.35
CA PHE A 227 1.91 2.68 -22.83
C PHE A 227 2.10 3.84 -23.80
N ASP A 228 1.20 4.04 -24.75
CA ASP A 228 1.25 5.19 -25.66
C ASP A 228 1.15 6.52 -24.90
N LEU A 229 0.28 6.60 -23.89
CA LEU A 229 0.13 7.78 -23.05
C LEU A 229 1.42 8.12 -22.28
N VAL A 230 1.99 7.13 -21.57
CA VAL A 230 3.20 7.35 -20.76
C VAL A 230 4.41 7.62 -21.65
N LYS A 231 4.50 6.94 -22.79
CA LYS A 231 5.51 7.15 -23.82
C LYS A 231 5.49 8.61 -24.28
N ASN A 232 4.33 9.12 -24.70
CA ASN A 232 4.18 10.52 -25.11
C ASN A 232 4.61 11.51 -24.01
N ALA A 233 4.30 11.22 -22.74
CA ALA A 233 4.74 12.05 -21.62
C ALA A 233 6.26 12.05 -21.44
N ILE A 234 6.90 10.88 -21.49
CA ILE A 234 8.36 10.71 -21.39
C ILE A 234 9.08 11.41 -22.55
N TYR A 235 8.60 11.28 -23.79
CA TYR A 235 9.18 11.97 -24.94
C TYR A 235 9.02 13.49 -24.86
N THR A 236 8.00 13.98 -24.15
CA THR A 236 7.76 15.43 -23.97
C THR A 236 8.69 16.03 -22.91
N ASP A 237 8.92 15.31 -21.80
CA ASP A 237 9.88 15.70 -20.75
C ASP A 237 10.54 14.47 -20.13
N PRO A 238 11.73 14.07 -20.61
CA PRO A 238 12.40 12.86 -20.13
C PRO A 238 12.92 12.98 -18.69
N GLU A 239 13.05 14.19 -18.14
CA GLU A 239 13.49 14.39 -16.75
C GLU A 239 12.33 14.29 -15.75
N ASP A 240 11.07 14.30 -16.20
CA ASP A 240 9.91 14.14 -15.32
C ASP A 240 9.77 12.70 -14.80
N GLN A 241 9.92 12.54 -13.48
CA GLN A 241 9.90 11.22 -12.86
C GLN A 241 8.49 10.59 -12.79
N SER A 242 7.43 11.38 -12.95
CA SER A 242 6.07 10.89 -12.71
C SER A 242 5.64 9.87 -13.75
N ALA A 243 5.92 10.15 -15.02
CA ALA A 243 5.64 9.24 -16.12
C ALA A 243 6.47 7.95 -16.01
N TRP A 244 7.78 8.06 -15.75
CA TRP A 244 8.65 6.89 -15.52
C TRP A 244 8.17 6.00 -14.37
N LEU A 245 7.70 6.58 -13.26
CA LEU A 245 7.15 5.80 -12.15
C LEU A 245 5.85 5.09 -12.51
N TYR A 246 5.01 5.71 -13.35
CA TYR A 246 3.79 5.09 -13.86
C TYR A 246 4.09 3.95 -14.83
N GLU A 247 5.07 4.14 -15.73
CA GLU A 247 5.55 3.09 -16.64
C GLU A 247 6.10 1.88 -15.87
N LEU A 248 6.93 2.10 -14.86
CA LEU A 248 7.42 1.03 -13.97
C LEU A 248 6.27 0.28 -13.27
N TRP A 249 5.17 0.97 -12.98
CA TRP A 249 3.97 0.33 -12.44
C TRP A 249 3.23 -0.48 -13.52
N LEU A 250 3.10 0.02 -14.75
CA LEU A 250 2.46 -0.67 -15.87
C LEU A 250 3.19 -1.97 -16.26
N ILE A 251 4.52 -1.95 -16.31
CA ILE A 251 5.36 -3.14 -16.56
C ILE A 251 5.13 -4.21 -15.48
N GLY A 252 4.69 -3.78 -14.29
CA GLY A 252 4.45 -4.63 -13.15
C GLY A 252 5.75 -5.14 -12.52
N ARG A 253 5.60 -5.86 -11.40
CA ARG A 253 6.71 -6.61 -10.80
C ARG A 253 6.61 -8.06 -11.25
N GLU A 254 7.74 -8.74 -11.37
CA GLU A 254 7.75 -10.18 -11.54
C GLU A 254 7.10 -10.82 -10.30
N GLU A 255 5.89 -11.38 -10.46
CA GLU A 255 5.33 -12.30 -9.48
C GLU A 255 6.20 -13.56 -9.52
N ARG A 256 7.10 -13.69 -8.54
CA ARG A 256 7.88 -14.91 -8.37
C ARG A 256 7.08 -15.90 -7.56
N SER A 257 6.92 -17.11 -8.08
CA SER A 257 6.46 -18.22 -7.26
C SER A 257 7.52 -18.52 -6.21
N ILE A 258 7.12 -18.54 -4.94
CA ILE A 258 7.94 -19.15 -3.89
C ILE A 258 7.98 -20.65 -4.18
N SER A 259 9.17 -21.22 -4.23
CA SER A 259 9.37 -22.65 -4.42
C SER A 259 9.82 -23.28 -3.10
N ILE A 260 9.22 -24.42 -2.75
CA ILE A 260 9.70 -25.24 -1.65
C ILE A 260 10.78 -26.16 -2.23
N LEU A 261 12.02 -25.95 -1.79
CA LEU A 261 13.19 -26.70 -2.25
C LEU A 261 13.14 -28.16 -1.78
N GLY A 262 12.51 -28.41 -0.64
CA GLY A 262 12.26 -29.74 -0.12
C GLY A 262 11.89 -29.75 1.35
N ALA A 263 11.45 -30.92 1.81
CA ALA A 263 11.24 -31.25 3.21
C ALA A 263 11.98 -32.54 3.56
N HIS A 264 12.60 -32.61 4.75
CA HIS A 264 13.41 -33.74 5.18
C HIS A 264 13.32 -33.97 6.69
N VAL A 265 13.36 -35.23 7.12
CA VAL A 265 13.50 -35.59 8.54
C VAL A 265 14.97 -35.55 8.91
N ILE A 266 15.31 -34.84 9.99
CA ILE A 266 16.69 -34.65 10.46
C ILE A 266 16.96 -35.28 11.83
N SER A 267 15.92 -35.49 12.63
CA SER A 267 15.99 -36.24 13.89
C SER A 267 14.71 -37.05 14.07
N PHE A 268 14.84 -38.18 14.76
CA PHE A 268 13.74 -39.10 15.03
C PHE A 268 13.33 -39.08 16.51
N HIS A 269 14.19 -38.58 17.40
CA HIS A 269 13.96 -38.63 18.84
C HIS A 269 14.53 -37.38 19.55
N PRO A 270 13.79 -36.26 19.58
CA PRO A 270 12.43 -36.05 19.05
C PRO A 270 12.37 -35.95 17.52
N LEU A 271 11.19 -36.12 16.91
CA LEU A 271 11.01 -35.91 15.47
C LEU A 271 11.28 -34.45 15.11
N GLU A 272 12.26 -34.23 14.25
CA GLU A 272 12.58 -32.93 13.71
C GLU A 272 12.57 -32.97 12.18
N ILE A 273 11.88 -32.00 11.60
CA ILE A 273 11.69 -31.90 10.15
C ILE A 273 12.15 -30.53 9.70
N VAL A 274 12.94 -30.51 8.64
CA VAL A 274 13.36 -29.30 7.95
C VAL A 274 12.52 -29.09 6.70
N VAL A 275 12.02 -27.88 6.49
CA VAL A 275 11.45 -27.40 5.23
C VAL A 275 12.29 -26.23 4.74
N ALA A 276 12.71 -26.26 3.48
CA ALA A 276 13.50 -25.20 2.87
C ALA A 276 12.76 -24.54 1.70
N PHE A 277 12.86 -23.22 1.62
CA PHE A 277 12.30 -22.36 0.58
C PHE A 277 13.43 -21.70 -0.23
N ASP A 278 13.15 -21.34 -1.49
CA ASP A 278 14.07 -20.59 -2.34
C ASP A 278 14.19 -19.09 -1.97
N GLU A 279 13.34 -18.61 -1.07
CA GLU A 279 13.34 -17.26 -0.51
C GLU A 279 13.13 -17.29 1.02
N THR A 280 13.51 -16.22 1.72
CA THR A 280 13.09 -15.99 3.11
C THR A 280 11.58 -15.75 3.18
N VAL A 281 10.88 -16.57 3.96
CA VAL A 281 9.43 -16.47 4.15
C VAL A 281 9.07 -16.21 5.60
N LYS A 282 7.92 -15.55 5.80
CA LYS A 282 7.24 -15.45 7.07
C LYS A 282 6.17 -16.53 7.17
N MET A 283 6.19 -17.31 8.25
CA MET A 283 5.11 -18.22 8.59
C MET A 283 3.92 -17.42 9.14
N ARG A 284 2.78 -17.43 8.44
CA ARG A 284 1.53 -16.81 8.90
C ARG A 284 0.76 -17.79 9.80
N ASN A 285 0.68 -19.04 9.37
CA ASN A 285 0.14 -20.14 10.17
C ASN A 285 1.16 -21.28 10.24
N PRO A 286 1.20 -22.05 11.34
CA PRO A 286 2.01 -23.26 11.41
C PRO A 286 1.68 -24.22 10.26
N PHE A 287 2.71 -24.73 9.58
CA PHE A 287 2.49 -25.76 8.55
C PHE A 287 1.97 -27.04 9.20
N THR A 288 1.08 -27.72 8.49
CA THR A 288 0.47 -28.94 9.02
C THR A 288 1.44 -30.09 8.89
N VAL A 289 1.77 -30.72 10.02
CA VAL A 289 2.54 -31.97 10.04
C VAL A 289 1.60 -33.06 10.53
N SER A 290 1.51 -34.15 9.78
CA SER A 290 0.71 -35.31 10.16
C SER A 290 1.54 -36.57 9.98
N THR A 291 1.19 -37.63 10.70
CA THR A 291 1.76 -38.96 10.47
C THR A 291 0.69 -39.87 9.92
N ARG A 292 1.08 -40.80 9.05
CA ARG A 292 0.17 -41.88 8.62
C ARG A 292 0.34 -43.10 9.49
N VAL A 293 -0.73 -43.46 10.22
CA VAL A 293 -0.84 -44.70 10.98
C VAL A 293 -2.11 -45.39 10.49
N ASP A 294 -1.99 -46.61 9.99
CA ASP A 294 -3.10 -47.39 9.42
C ASP A 294 -3.99 -46.55 8.48
N HIS A 295 -3.42 -45.92 7.44
CA HIS A 295 -4.16 -45.10 6.47
C HIS A 295 -4.88 -43.85 7.02
N VAL A 296 -4.63 -43.44 8.27
CA VAL A 296 -5.13 -42.18 8.87
C VAL A 296 -4.02 -41.18 9.00
N ALA A 297 -4.27 -39.95 8.55
CA ALA A 297 -3.44 -38.80 8.88
C ALA A 297 -3.76 -38.32 10.30
N ILE A 298 -2.82 -38.52 11.23
CA ILE A 298 -2.91 -38.03 12.60
C ILE A 298 -2.03 -36.78 12.70
N PRO A 299 -2.57 -35.60 13.05
CA PRO A 299 -1.77 -34.38 13.18
C PRO A 299 -0.74 -34.53 14.30
N LEU A 300 0.49 -34.09 14.04
CA LEU A 300 1.57 -34.03 15.02
C LEU A 300 1.65 -32.62 15.60
N GLU A 301 1.51 -32.52 16.92
CA GLU A 301 1.75 -31.27 17.63
C GLU A 301 3.26 -31.01 17.76
N GLY A 302 3.65 -29.74 17.61
CA GLY A 302 5.03 -29.31 17.73
C GLY A 302 5.20 -27.83 17.46
N GLU A 303 6.44 -27.37 17.54
CA GLU A 303 6.81 -25.97 17.32
C GLU A 303 7.60 -25.83 16.02
N TRP A 304 7.27 -24.79 15.25
CA TRP A 304 8.06 -24.37 14.10
C TRP A 304 9.03 -23.25 14.49
N LYS A 305 10.29 -23.38 14.07
CA LYS A 305 11.34 -22.38 14.31
C LYS A 305 12.07 -22.06 13.01
N ALA A 306 12.17 -20.78 12.67
CA ALA A 306 12.99 -20.32 11.56
C ALA A 306 14.48 -20.46 11.90
N THR A 307 15.30 -20.83 10.92
CA THR A 307 16.75 -20.71 11.03
C THR A 307 17.15 -19.27 10.68
N GLY A 308 17.65 -18.51 11.66
CA GLY A 308 18.03 -17.11 11.45
C GLY A 308 18.08 -16.32 12.77
N SER A 309 18.42 -15.04 12.70
CA SER A 309 18.45 -14.15 13.89
C SER A 309 17.06 -13.73 14.38
N ASP A 310 16.04 -13.88 13.53
CA ASP A 310 14.64 -13.57 13.83
C ASP A 310 13.82 -14.86 13.75
N SER A 311 13.16 -15.25 14.84
CA SER A 311 12.37 -16.48 14.91
C SER A 311 11.09 -16.44 14.07
N ALA A 312 10.73 -15.27 13.51
CA ALA A 312 9.54 -15.09 12.68
C ALA A 312 9.82 -15.13 11.16
N LEU A 313 11.08 -15.16 10.73
CA LEU A 313 11.47 -15.09 9.32
C LEU A 313 12.61 -16.07 9.01
N GLY A 314 12.43 -16.92 8.01
CA GLY A 314 13.48 -17.86 7.61
C GLY A 314 13.27 -18.41 6.21
N SER A 315 14.37 -18.72 5.53
CA SER A 315 14.35 -19.56 4.31
C SER A 315 14.32 -21.05 4.65
N VAL A 316 14.66 -21.42 5.90
CA VAL A 316 14.57 -22.79 6.40
C VAL A 316 13.81 -22.78 7.72
N TRP A 317 12.88 -23.72 7.84
CA TRP A 317 11.98 -23.87 8.98
C TRP A 317 12.13 -25.28 9.55
N ILE A 318 12.26 -25.36 10.87
CA ILE A 318 12.43 -26.61 11.60
C ILE A 318 11.18 -26.83 12.44
N PHE A 319 10.46 -27.91 12.15
CA PHE A 319 9.44 -28.44 13.05
C PHE A 319 10.12 -29.31 14.09
N GLN A 320 9.81 -29.08 15.35
CA GLN A 320 10.21 -29.93 16.46
C GLN A 320 8.96 -30.45 17.15
N GLN A 321 8.76 -31.76 17.10
CA GLN A 321 7.61 -32.41 17.68
C GLN A 321 7.56 -32.24 19.20
N ALA A 322 6.36 -32.07 19.75
CA ALA A 322 6.13 -32.05 21.19
C ALA A 322 6.50 -33.41 21.84
N PRO A 323 7.03 -33.41 23.08
CA PRO A 323 7.37 -34.65 23.77
C PRO A 323 6.16 -35.59 23.94
N GLY A 324 6.37 -36.89 23.70
CA GLY A 324 5.36 -37.92 23.96
C GLY A 324 4.42 -38.25 22.79
N ALA A 325 4.52 -37.53 21.66
CA ALA A 325 3.75 -37.84 20.46
C ALA A 325 4.44 -38.95 19.64
N VAL A 326 3.68 -39.98 19.27
CA VAL A 326 4.16 -41.10 18.45
C VAL A 326 3.90 -40.77 17.00
N TYR A 327 4.88 -41.06 16.14
CA TYR A 327 4.74 -40.97 14.69
C TYR A 327 5.03 -42.32 14.05
N GLY A 328 4.38 -42.57 12.92
CA GLY A 328 4.43 -43.77 12.12
C GLY A 328 5.54 -43.76 11.06
N PRO A 329 5.52 -44.73 10.14
CA PRO A 329 6.57 -44.94 9.13
C PRO A 329 6.66 -43.83 8.08
N THR A 330 5.63 -42.97 8.00
CA THR A 330 5.53 -41.88 7.04
C THR A 330 4.95 -40.65 7.71
N VAL A 331 5.61 -39.52 7.50
CA VAL A 331 5.17 -38.20 7.96
C VAL A 331 4.83 -37.36 6.74
N GLU A 332 3.66 -36.75 6.77
CA GLU A 332 3.15 -35.87 5.73
C GLU A 332 3.23 -34.40 6.21
N ILE A 333 3.64 -33.51 5.32
CA ILE A 333 3.71 -32.07 5.59
C ILE A 333 2.90 -31.37 4.54
N VAL A 334 1.89 -30.61 4.97
CA VAL A 334 1.05 -29.80 4.09
C VAL A 334 1.31 -28.33 4.39
N ILE A 335 1.68 -27.59 3.34
CA ILE A 335 1.96 -26.16 3.38
C ILE A 335 0.96 -25.49 2.44
N PHE A 336 -0.02 -24.76 2.98
CA PHE A 336 -0.98 -24.03 2.17
C PHE A 336 -0.39 -22.70 1.67
N SER A 337 -0.91 -22.18 0.56
CA SER A 337 -0.49 -20.89 0.01
C SER A 337 -0.62 -19.75 1.02
N ASP A 338 -1.67 -19.79 1.84
CA ASP A 338 -1.98 -18.75 2.82
C ASP A 338 -1.15 -18.85 4.11
N ASP A 339 -0.47 -19.98 4.34
CA ASP A 339 0.41 -20.18 5.50
C ASP A 339 1.75 -19.49 5.32
N VAL A 340 2.12 -19.17 4.08
CA VAL A 340 3.40 -18.57 3.70
C VAL A 340 3.17 -17.14 3.25
N CYS A 341 3.85 -16.20 3.91
CA CYS A 341 3.90 -14.81 3.48
C CYS A 341 5.32 -14.50 3.00
N ALA A 342 5.47 -14.16 1.73
CA ALA A 342 6.76 -13.70 1.21
C ALA A 342 7.21 -12.42 1.91
N VAL A 343 8.54 -12.27 2.06
CA VAL A 343 9.14 -10.99 2.42
C VAL A 343 9.15 -10.06 1.20
N ARG A 344 9.33 -10.61 0.00
CA ARG A 344 9.25 -9.83 -1.24
C ARG A 344 7.79 -9.59 -1.63
N ALA A 345 7.43 -8.32 -1.78
CA ALA A 345 6.11 -7.92 -2.24
C ALA A 345 5.81 -8.50 -3.64
N GLY A 346 4.75 -9.30 -3.74
CA GLY A 346 4.30 -9.94 -4.98
C GLY A 346 4.64 -11.43 -5.08
N SER A 347 5.59 -11.94 -4.29
CA SER A 347 5.88 -13.37 -4.28
C SER A 347 4.83 -14.15 -3.48
N LYS A 348 4.42 -15.31 -3.98
CA LYS A 348 3.43 -16.18 -3.32
C LYS A 348 3.77 -17.65 -3.55
N LEU A 349 3.37 -18.51 -2.63
CA LEU A 349 3.33 -19.95 -2.88
C LEU A 349 2.10 -20.23 -3.77
N PRO A 350 2.28 -20.74 -5.00
CA PRO A 350 1.21 -20.75 -6.01
C PRO A 350 0.09 -21.76 -5.70
N ALA A 351 0.40 -22.82 -4.98
CA ALA A 351 -0.55 -23.85 -4.57
C ALA A 351 -0.09 -24.51 -3.27
N ALA A 352 -1.02 -25.19 -2.60
CA ALA A 352 -0.64 -26.03 -1.47
C ALA A 352 0.30 -27.15 -1.92
N VAL A 353 1.32 -27.43 -1.12
CA VAL A 353 2.30 -28.49 -1.39
C VAL A 353 2.24 -29.51 -0.26
N CYS A 354 2.26 -30.78 -0.65
CA CYS A 354 2.29 -31.92 0.26
C CYS A 354 3.59 -32.70 0.06
N TYR A 355 4.33 -32.93 1.14
CA TYR A 355 5.49 -33.83 1.15
C TYR A 355 5.18 -35.06 1.98
N GLU A 356 5.44 -36.24 1.43
CA GLU A 356 5.44 -37.50 2.19
C GLU A 356 6.90 -37.91 2.46
N LEU A 357 7.25 -38.08 3.74
CA LEU A 357 8.59 -38.39 4.21
C LEU A 357 8.61 -39.73 4.92
N GLU A 358 9.42 -40.67 4.44
CA GLU A 358 9.63 -41.95 5.11
C GLU A 358 10.52 -41.81 6.33
N THR A 359 10.12 -42.39 7.46
CA THR A 359 10.85 -42.34 8.73
C THR A 359 11.65 -43.60 9.05
N LEU A 360 11.49 -44.67 8.25
CA LEU A 360 12.05 -45.99 8.57
C LEU A 360 13.30 -46.41 7.79
N ASN A 361 13.73 -45.68 6.76
CA ASN A 361 15.01 -45.93 6.07
C ASN A 361 15.41 -44.70 5.24
N GLN A 362 16.27 -43.84 5.76
CA GLN A 362 16.92 -42.82 4.94
C GLN A 362 18.44 -42.97 4.99
N ASN A 363 19.05 -43.06 3.81
CA ASN A 363 20.49 -43.04 3.67
C ASN A 363 21.00 -41.59 3.83
N LEU A 364 21.53 -41.27 5.00
CA LEU A 364 22.01 -39.93 5.37
C LEU A 364 23.10 -39.39 4.43
N ASP A 365 23.81 -40.27 3.71
CA ASP A 365 24.83 -39.90 2.72
C ASP A 365 24.22 -39.22 1.47
N GLU A 366 23.00 -39.59 1.08
CA GLU A 366 22.31 -39.03 -0.08
C GLU A 366 21.75 -37.62 0.20
N ILE A 367 21.37 -37.37 1.47
CA ILE A 367 20.89 -36.09 1.99
C ILE A 367 22.04 -35.07 2.07
N SER A 368 23.21 -35.49 2.56
CA SER A 368 24.43 -34.66 2.56
C SER A 368 24.86 -34.27 1.14
N GLY A 369 24.66 -35.13 0.14
CA GLY A 369 24.94 -34.82 -1.27
C GLY A 369 23.97 -33.83 -1.93
N ARG A 370 22.74 -33.68 -1.41
CA ARG A 370 21.75 -32.68 -1.87
C ARG A 370 21.88 -31.36 -1.10
N LEU A 371 22.12 -31.41 0.20
CA LEU A 371 22.46 -30.25 1.04
C LEU A 371 23.84 -29.65 0.69
N GLY A 372 24.80 -30.48 0.29
CA GLY A 372 26.11 -30.02 -0.20
C GLY A 372 26.04 -29.23 -1.50
N ARG A 373 24.97 -29.41 -2.31
CA ARG A 373 24.68 -28.58 -3.48
C ARG A 373 24.00 -27.25 -3.15
N LEU A 374 23.50 -27.09 -1.92
CA LEU A 374 22.93 -25.83 -1.39
C LEU A 374 24.01 -24.89 -0.82
N VAL A 375 25.29 -25.22 -0.96
CA VAL A 375 26.40 -24.32 -0.61
C VAL A 375 26.53 -23.24 -1.68
N ILE A 376 25.70 -22.20 -1.59
CA ILE A 376 26.05 -20.86 -2.06
C ILE A 376 26.21 -20.00 -0.81
N GLY A 377 27.46 -19.70 -0.47
CA GLY A 377 27.81 -18.84 0.65
C GLY A 377 28.12 -19.62 1.93
N GLN A 378 29.36 -19.56 2.37
CA GLN A 378 29.81 -20.12 3.65
C GLN A 378 29.12 -19.42 4.82
N ASN A 379 28.85 -20.21 5.87
CA ASN A 379 28.34 -19.86 7.21
C ASN A 379 26.82 -20.00 7.39
N LEU A 380 26.34 -21.21 7.75
CA LEU A 380 25.11 -21.41 8.55
C LEU A 380 24.86 -22.91 8.81
N MET A 381 25.73 -23.60 9.56
CA MET A 381 25.38 -24.89 10.16
C MET A 381 26.15 -25.07 11.48
N TYR A 382 25.43 -25.15 12.60
CA TYR A 382 25.94 -25.74 13.84
C TYR A 382 25.39 -27.17 13.94
N ASP A 383 26.25 -28.10 14.34
CA ASP A 383 26.03 -29.54 14.41
C ASP A 383 24.99 -29.92 15.50
N VAL A 384 23.88 -30.55 15.09
CA VAL A 384 22.71 -30.88 15.93
C VAL A 384 22.75 -32.33 16.46
N THR A 385 23.86 -33.04 16.34
CA THR A 385 24.00 -34.46 16.77
C THR A 385 23.96 -34.73 18.28
N LYS A 386 23.44 -33.82 19.11
CA LYS A 386 23.32 -34.00 20.57
C LYS A 386 21.90 -33.78 21.07
N ARG A 387 21.04 -34.81 20.99
CA ARG A 387 20.20 -35.31 22.11
C ARG A 387 19.37 -36.54 21.71
N ILE A 388 19.10 -37.37 22.72
CA ILE A 388 18.68 -38.78 22.71
C ILE A 388 17.26 -38.90 23.31
N GLY A 389 16.45 -39.85 22.82
CA GLY A 389 15.65 -40.76 23.68
C GLY A 389 14.14 -40.94 23.38
N PRO A 390 13.50 -42.09 23.75
CA PRO A 390 12.61 -42.82 22.83
C PRO A 390 11.19 -43.27 23.35
N ILE A 391 10.37 -43.85 22.44
CA ILE A 391 9.33 -44.94 22.60
C ILE A 391 7.78 -44.63 22.59
N THR A 392 7.09 -45.11 21.51
CA THR A 392 5.77 -45.84 21.26
C THR A 392 4.49 -45.58 22.10
N GLY A 393 3.20 -45.78 21.73
CA GLY A 393 2.33 -46.34 20.63
C GLY A 393 0.85 -46.41 21.16
N PRO A 394 -0.05 -47.37 20.79
CA PRO A 394 -1.16 -47.51 19.80
C PRO A 394 -1.98 -46.30 19.32
N ASP A 395 -3.08 -46.30 18.54
CA ASP A 395 -3.88 -47.29 17.80
C ASP A 395 -5.09 -46.56 17.15
N GLY A 396 -5.39 -46.77 15.85
CA GLY A 396 -6.76 -46.49 15.34
C GLY A 396 -6.89 -45.84 13.96
N THR A 397 -7.00 -46.70 12.95
CA THR A 397 -7.38 -46.49 11.54
C THR A 397 -8.75 -45.80 11.30
N LEU A 398 -8.92 -45.08 10.17
CA LEU A 398 -10.06 -44.87 9.27
C LEU A 398 -9.94 -43.67 8.28
N GLU A 399 -9.82 -44.06 7.01
CA GLU A 399 -10.44 -43.60 5.75
C GLU A 399 -10.75 -42.11 5.46
N THR A 400 -10.20 -41.71 4.31
CA THR A 400 -10.34 -40.47 3.55
C THR A 400 -11.66 -40.33 2.80
N GLN A 401 -12.20 -39.11 2.73
CA GLN A 401 -13.01 -38.66 1.59
C GLN A 401 -12.53 -37.31 1.03
N ALA A 402 -12.37 -37.29 -0.28
CA ALA A 402 -11.92 -36.18 -1.10
C ALA A 402 -12.98 -35.08 -1.19
N VAL A 403 -12.53 -33.82 -1.19
CA VAL A 403 -13.31 -32.67 -1.65
C VAL A 403 -12.46 -31.82 -2.59
N HIS A 404 -12.92 -31.73 -3.84
CA HIS A 404 -12.46 -30.75 -4.82
C HIS A 404 -12.91 -29.34 -4.41
N PRO A 405 -12.06 -28.30 -4.49
CA PRO A 405 -12.51 -26.94 -4.51
C PRO A 405 -12.52 -26.41 -5.95
N LYS A 406 -13.72 -26.07 -6.41
CA LYS A 406 -13.95 -25.00 -7.38
C LYS A 406 -13.52 -23.69 -6.73
N HIS A 407 -12.70 -22.89 -7.42
CA HIS A 407 -12.90 -21.46 -7.70
C HIS A 407 -11.61 -20.87 -8.28
N ARG A 408 -11.72 -20.27 -9.47
CA ARG A 408 -10.67 -19.60 -10.25
C ARG A 408 -10.75 -18.10 -9.94
N VAL A 409 -9.65 -17.49 -9.50
CA VAL A 409 -9.53 -16.05 -9.31
C VAL A 409 -8.64 -15.52 -10.43
N THR A 410 -9.24 -14.79 -11.38
CA THR A 410 -8.55 -14.11 -12.48
C THR A 410 -8.01 -12.78 -11.99
N SER A 411 -6.68 -12.69 -11.85
CA SER A 411 -5.97 -11.42 -11.73
C SER A 411 -5.88 -10.75 -13.10
N LEU A 412 -5.92 -9.43 -13.10
CA LEU A 412 -5.83 -8.54 -14.27
C LEU A 412 -4.47 -8.53 -14.99
N THR A 413 -3.59 -9.46 -14.65
CA THR A 413 -2.25 -9.63 -15.21
C THR A 413 -2.06 -10.98 -15.91
N GLU A 414 -3.12 -11.76 -16.13
CA GLU A 414 -3.08 -12.90 -17.05
C GLU A 414 -3.15 -12.43 -18.51
N SER A 415 -2.17 -11.67 -18.97
CA SER A 415 -1.90 -11.54 -20.42
C SER A 415 -0.41 -11.29 -20.62
N GLY A 416 0.23 -12.24 -21.29
CA GLY A 416 1.64 -12.24 -21.59
C GLY A 416 2.35 -13.45 -20.99
N SER A 417 2.66 -14.42 -21.83
CA SER A 417 3.74 -15.38 -21.55
C SER A 417 5.03 -14.62 -21.22
N LEU A 418 6.00 -15.28 -20.59
CA LEU A 418 7.34 -14.68 -20.37
C LEU A 418 7.92 -14.11 -21.68
N ASP A 419 7.63 -14.76 -22.81
CA ASP A 419 8.06 -14.33 -24.14
C ASP A 419 7.42 -12.99 -24.57
N ASP A 420 6.13 -12.77 -24.27
CA ASP A 420 5.45 -11.51 -24.59
C ASP A 420 6.01 -10.33 -23.77
N ARG A 421 6.37 -10.60 -22.50
CA ARG A 421 6.99 -9.61 -21.61
C ARG A 421 8.42 -9.29 -22.02
N ILE A 422 9.16 -10.29 -22.50
CA ILE A 422 10.50 -10.13 -23.08
C ILE A 422 10.42 -9.28 -24.35
N ALA A 423 9.50 -9.59 -25.26
CA ALA A 423 9.31 -8.84 -26.51
C ALA A 423 8.96 -7.37 -26.24
N LEU A 424 8.11 -7.11 -25.23
CA LEU A 424 7.81 -5.75 -24.78
C LEU A 424 9.07 -5.03 -24.26
N LEU A 425 9.83 -5.67 -23.37
CA LEU A 425 11.08 -5.08 -22.84
C LEU A 425 12.11 -4.81 -23.94
N GLU A 426 12.27 -5.71 -24.91
CA GLU A 426 13.17 -5.51 -26.04
C GLU A 426 12.75 -4.31 -26.90
N ARG A 427 11.45 -4.14 -27.13
CA ARG A 427 10.89 -2.98 -27.84
C ARG A 427 11.17 -1.67 -27.10
N GLU A 428 10.96 -1.63 -25.78
CA GLU A 428 11.22 -0.44 -24.97
C GLU A 428 12.72 -0.11 -24.88
N ILE A 429 13.60 -1.12 -24.76
CA ILE A 429 15.05 -0.91 -24.84
C ILE A 429 15.46 -0.30 -26.17
N SER A 430 14.86 -0.75 -27.28
CA SER A 430 15.11 -0.17 -28.60
C SER A 430 14.68 1.29 -28.65
N ALA A 431 13.50 1.62 -28.12
CA ALA A 431 12.98 3.00 -28.09
C ALA A 431 13.87 3.93 -27.24
N VAL A 432 14.35 3.45 -26.08
CA VAL A 432 15.29 4.21 -25.23
C VAL A 432 16.65 4.39 -25.92
N ARG A 433 17.14 3.39 -26.68
CA ARG A 433 18.39 3.54 -27.45
C ARG A 433 18.26 4.61 -28.53
N GLU A 434 17.16 4.61 -29.28
CA GLU A 434 16.87 5.63 -30.29
C GLU A 434 16.81 7.04 -29.68
N LEU A 435 16.19 7.18 -28.51
CA LEU A 435 16.15 8.40 -27.72
C LEU A 435 17.53 8.93 -27.33
N VAL A 436 18.41 8.05 -26.85
CA VAL A 436 19.80 8.40 -26.46
C VAL A 436 20.64 8.83 -27.68
N GLU A 437 20.32 8.34 -28.87
CA GLU A 437 20.97 8.77 -30.10
C GLU A 437 20.50 10.15 -30.58
N LEU A 438 19.22 10.48 -30.35
CA LEU A 438 18.62 11.78 -30.72
C LEU A 438 19.06 12.93 -29.80
N GLU A 439 19.36 12.67 -28.53
CA GLU A 439 19.82 13.68 -27.56
C GLU A 439 21.18 13.31 -26.92
N PRO A 440 22.31 13.69 -27.54
CA PRO A 440 23.66 13.29 -27.11
C PRO A 440 24.05 13.75 -25.69
N ASP A 441 23.42 14.81 -25.19
CA ASP A 441 23.71 15.40 -23.88
C ASP A 441 23.14 14.58 -22.70
N CYS A 442 22.19 13.67 -22.96
CA CYS A 442 21.63 12.74 -21.96
C CYS A 442 22.54 11.52 -21.68
N LYS A 443 23.67 11.37 -22.41
CA LYS A 443 24.61 10.25 -22.28
C LYS A 443 25.26 10.11 -20.90
N CYS A 444 25.27 11.14 -20.06
CA CYS A 444 25.96 11.09 -18.75
C CYS A 444 25.13 10.48 -17.61
N LYS A 445 23.79 10.33 -17.73
CA LYS A 445 22.94 9.83 -16.63
C LYS A 445 22.21 8.50 -16.92
N ILE A 446 22.01 8.16 -18.19
CA ILE A 446 21.22 6.99 -18.64
C ILE A 446 22.01 5.65 -18.72
N PRO A 447 23.35 5.58 -18.95
CA PRO A 447 24.05 4.31 -19.16
C PRO A 447 23.88 3.30 -18.03
N PHE A 448 23.79 3.77 -16.78
CA PHE A 448 23.64 2.92 -15.61
C PHE A 448 22.28 2.20 -15.57
N ARG A 449 21.20 2.86 -16.01
CA ARG A 449 19.86 2.25 -16.10
C ARG A 449 19.77 1.25 -17.25
N LEU A 450 20.35 1.57 -18.41
CA LEU A 450 20.37 0.68 -19.58
C LEU A 450 21.12 -0.62 -19.30
N GLN A 451 22.16 -0.56 -18.46
CA GLN A 451 22.90 -1.73 -17.99
C GLN A 451 22.01 -2.61 -17.09
N CYS A 452 21.26 -2.04 -16.15
CA CYS A 452 20.31 -2.79 -15.32
C CYS A 452 19.14 -3.39 -16.12
N VAL A 453 18.63 -2.69 -17.15
CA VAL A 453 17.52 -3.20 -17.99
C VAL A 453 18.00 -4.32 -18.91
N ASN A 454 19.20 -4.21 -19.50
CA ASN A 454 19.81 -5.31 -20.26
C ASN A 454 20.08 -6.52 -19.34
N GLU A 455 20.52 -6.32 -18.10
CA GLU A 455 20.67 -7.39 -17.11
C GLU A 455 19.32 -8.05 -16.78
N LEU A 456 18.24 -7.29 -16.66
CA LEU A 456 16.88 -7.81 -16.47
C LEU A 456 16.39 -8.66 -17.65
N VAL A 457 16.63 -8.23 -18.90
CA VAL A 457 16.27 -9.02 -20.10
C VAL A 457 17.07 -10.33 -20.15
N VAL A 458 18.38 -10.29 -19.83
CA VAL A 458 19.23 -11.48 -19.79
C VAL A 458 18.79 -12.45 -18.68
N ILE A 459 18.38 -11.93 -17.52
CA ILE A 459 17.86 -12.74 -16.41
C ILE A 459 16.53 -13.40 -16.80
N LEU A 460 15.61 -12.67 -17.44
CA LEU A 460 14.32 -13.20 -17.89
C LEU A 460 14.48 -14.24 -19.00
N HIS A 461 15.37 -14.03 -19.97
CA HIS A 461 15.70 -15.02 -21.01
C HIS A 461 16.34 -16.30 -20.46
N ALA A 462 17.11 -16.19 -19.36
CA ALA A 462 17.72 -17.34 -18.70
C ALA A 462 16.70 -18.16 -17.88
N CYS A 463 15.66 -17.52 -17.33
CA CYS A 463 14.61 -18.19 -16.56
C CYS A 463 13.58 -18.95 -17.43
N GLY A 464 13.47 -18.67 -18.73
CA GLY A 464 12.56 -19.37 -19.66
C GLY A 464 13.10 -20.67 -20.28
N LYS A 465 14.35 -21.06 -20.00
CA LYS A 465 15.01 -22.24 -20.60
C LYS A 465 15.47 -23.30 -19.58
N CYS A 466 14.98 -23.26 -18.33
CA CYS A 466 15.26 -24.27 -17.32
C CYS A 466 14.03 -25.12 -17.01
#